data_AF-A6KIS8-F1
#
_entry.id   AF-A6KIS8-F1
#
_cell.length_a   1.000
_cell.length_b   1.000
_cell.length_c   1.000
_cell.angle_alpha   90.00
_cell.angle_beta   90.00
_cell.angle_gamma   90.00
#
_symmetry.space_group_name_H-M   'P 1'
#
loop_
_entity.id
_entity.type
_entity.pdbx_description
1 polymer ?
#
loop_
_entity_poly.entity_id
_entity_poly.type
_entity_poly.pdbx_seq_one_letter_code
_entity_poly.pdbx_strand_id
1 'polypeptide(L)' 'MMTFVQFANDECDYGMGLELGMDLFCYGSHYFHKVAGQLLPLAYNLLKRDLFAKIIEDHLASRSEEDIDQLAGEPAVL' A
#
# COMPACT_ATOMS: atom_id res chain seq x y z
N MET A 1 16.01 -7.60 -4.48
CA MET A 1 15.74 -7.10 -3.13
C MET A 1 14.55 -7.81 -2.48
N MET A 2 13.42 -8.00 -3.18
CA MET A 2 12.24 -8.75 -2.71
C MET A 2 12.54 -10.07 -1.97
N THR A 3 13.44 -10.92 -2.48
CA THR A 3 13.80 -12.18 -1.80
C THR A 3 14.42 -11.96 -0.43
N PHE A 4 15.25 -10.93 -0.26
CA PHE A 4 15.85 -10.58 1.04
C PHE A 4 14.81 -10.06 2.02
N VAL A 5 13.77 -9.36 1.53
CA VAL A 5 12.64 -8.95 2.37
C VAL A 5 11.89 -10.16 2.91
N GLN A 6 11.77 -11.25 2.14
CA GLN A 6 11.13 -12.47 2.65
C GLN A 6 11.95 -13.10 3.78
N PHE A 7 13.28 -13.16 3.63
CA PHE A 7 14.16 -13.61 4.72
C PHE A 7 14.05 -12.71 5.96
N ALA A 8 14.01 -11.38 5.78
CA ALA A 8 13.82 -10.45 6.88
C ALA A 8 12.46 -10.65 7.58
N ASN A 9 11.39 -10.90 6.81
CA ASN A 9 10.08 -11.22 7.38
C ASN A 9 10.12 -12.51 8.22
N ASP A 10 10.80 -13.56 7.75
CA ASP A 10 10.95 -14.81 8.51
C ASP A 10 11.74 -14.60 9.82
N GLU A 11 12.65 -13.62 9.85
CA GLU A 11 13.42 -13.19 11.03
C GLU A 11 12.73 -12.09 11.85
N CYS A 12 11.45 -11.81 11.57
CA CYS A 12 10.64 -10.77 12.23
C CYS A 12 11.13 -9.33 12.04
N ASP A 13 12.04 -9.08 11.11
CA ASP A 13 12.44 -7.75 10.68
C ASP A 13 11.49 -7.23 9.57
N TYR A 14 10.25 -6.99 9.96
CA TYR A 14 9.20 -6.52 9.05
C TYR A 14 9.45 -5.10 8.52
N GLY A 15 10.38 -4.36 9.14
CA GLY A 15 10.73 -2.99 8.77
C GLY A 15 11.34 -2.90 7.38
N MET A 16 12.13 -3.89 6.98
CA MET A 16 12.78 -3.92 5.66
C MET A 16 11.77 -3.90 4.50
N GLY A 17 10.70 -4.70 4.62
CA GLY A 17 9.64 -4.74 3.61
C GLY A 17 8.81 -3.46 3.56
N LEU A 18 8.58 -2.85 4.73
CA LEU A 18 7.89 -1.57 4.85
C LEU A 18 8.70 -0.44 4.19
N GLU A 19 10.00 -0.33 4.48
CA GLU A 19 10.89 0.70 3.93
C GLU A 19 11.00 0.60 2.41
N LEU A 20 11.34 -0.59 1.89
CA LEU A 20 11.43 -0.79 0.43
C LEU A 20 10.10 -0.52 -0.27
N GLY A 21 8.98 -0.98 0.32
CA GLY A 21 7.65 -0.72 -0.21
C GLY A 21 7.33 0.78 -0.27
N MET A 22 7.72 1.52 0.77
CA MET A 22 7.50 2.97 0.88
C MET A 22 8.36 3.75 -0.12
N ASP A 23 9.63 3.40 -0.27
CA ASP A 23 10.52 4.04 -1.24
C ASP A 23 9.97 3.91 -2.67
N LEU A 24 9.50 2.70 -3.04
CA LEU A 24 8.88 2.44 -4.34
C LEU A 24 7.56 3.21 -4.52
N PHE A 25 6.74 3.28 -3.48
CA PHE A 25 5.49 4.03 -3.49
C PHE A 25 5.74 5.54 -3.68
N CYS A 26 6.70 6.09 -2.94
CA CYS A 26 7.12 7.49 -2.98
C CYS A 26 7.80 7.88 -4.29
N TYR A 27 8.49 6.94 -4.95
CA TYR A 27 8.99 7.16 -6.31
C TYR A 27 7.87 7.43 -7.32
N GLY A 28 6.65 6.95 -7.07
CA GLY A 28 5.43 7.37 -7.79
C GLY A 28 5.18 6.68 -9.12
N SER A 29 6.12 5.91 -9.66
CA SER A 29 5.95 5.24 -10.96
C SER A 29 4.95 4.07 -10.90
N HIS A 30 4.04 4.02 -11.86
CA HIS A 30 3.03 2.95 -11.99
C HIS A 30 3.65 1.55 -12.14
N TYR A 31 4.87 1.44 -12.68
CA TYR A 31 5.59 0.16 -12.79
C TYR A 31 5.81 -0.52 -11.43
N PHE A 32 5.85 0.26 -10.34
CA PHE A 32 6.09 -0.26 -9.01
C PHE A 32 4.82 -0.54 -8.22
N HIS A 33 3.63 -0.18 -8.70
CA HIS A 33 2.38 -0.36 -7.94
C HIS A 33 2.14 -1.81 -7.54
N LYS A 34 2.39 -2.76 -8.45
CA LYS A 34 2.26 -4.20 -8.15
C LYS A 34 3.22 -4.66 -7.05
N VAL A 35 4.46 -4.17 -7.10
CA VAL A 35 5.54 -4.55 -6.18
C VAL A 35 5.30 -3.92 -4.80
N ALA A 36 4.93 -2.63 -4.75
CA ALA A 36 4.53 -1.93 -3.53
C ALA A 36 3.27 -2.56 -2.90
N GLY A 37 2.30 -2.99 -3.71
CA GLY A 37 1.09 -3.67 -3.26
C GLY A 37 1.33 -5.09 -2.73
N GLN A 38 2.48 -5.71 -3.02
CA GLN A 38 2.88 -6.96 -2.38
C GLN A 38 3.62 -6.72 -1.04
N LEU A 39 4.38 -5.62 -0.95
CA LEU A 39 5.21 -5.30 0.20
C LEU A 39 4.42 -4.63 1.33
N LEU A 40 3.74 -3.52 1.02
CA LEU A 40 3.15 -2.64 2.02
C LEU A 40 1.99 -3.30 2.80
N PRO A 41 1.00 -3.94 2.16
CA PRO A 41 -0.07 -4.61 2.90
C PRO A 41 0.44 -5.72 3.82
N LEU A 42 1.37 -6.56 3.32
CA LEU A 42 1.98 -7.63 4.10
C LEU A 42 2.73 -7.07 5.32
N ALA A 43 3.59 -6.06 5.12
CA ALA A 43 4.35 -5.45 6.19
C ALA A 43 3.44 -4.80 7.25
N TYR A 44 2.38 -4.10 6.84
CA TYR A 44 1.40 -3.53 7.76
C TYR A 44 0.66 -4.60 8.57
N ASN A 45 0.25 -5.71 7.95
CA ASN A 45 -0.41 -6.80 8.66
C ASN A 45 0.52 -7.51 9.67
N LEU A 46 1.79 -7.72 9.31
CA LEU A 46 2.80 -8.29 10.23
C LEU A 46 3.06 -7.36 11.43
N LEU A 47 3.03 -6.04 11.21
CA LEU A 47 3.16 -5.02 12.24
C LEU A 47 1.87 -4.73 13.03
N LYS A 48 0.78 -5.46 12.78
CA LYS A 48 -0.54 -5.25 13.41
C LYS A 48 -1.12 -3.84 13.15
N ARG A 49 -0.99 -3.38 11.91
CA ARG A 49 -1.47 -2.07 11.42
C ARG A 49 -2.45 -2.26 10.26
N ASP A 50 -3.45 -3.12 10.44
CA ASP A 50 -4.33 -3.59 9.37
C ASP A 50 -5.10 -2.45 8.63
N LEU A 51 -5.41 -1.36 9.32
CA LEU A 51 -6.02 -0.18 8.69
C LEU A 51 -5.13 0.40 7.58
N PHE A 52 -3.81 0.43 7.78
CA PHE A 52 -2.89 0.94 6.77
C PHE A 52 -2.71 -0.02 5.61
N ALA A 53 -2.81 -1.33 5.85
CA ALA A 53 -2.88 -2.32 4.77
C ALA A 53 -4.09 -2.05 3.87
N LYS A 54 -5.26 -1.79 4.47
CA LYS A 54 -6.47 -1.47 3.71
C LYS A 54 -6.34 -0.16 2.90
N ILE A 55 -5.86 0.90 3.54
CA ILE A 55 -5.65 2.20 2.88
C ILE A 55 -4.71 2.06 1.68
N ILE A 56 -3.59 1.36 1.82
CA ILE A 56 -2.62 1.27 0.72
C ILE A 56 -3.10 0.36 -0.42
N GLU A 57 -3.88 -0.68 -0.12
CA GLU A 57 -4.55 -1.48 -1.15
C GLU A 57 -5.51 -0.63 -1.99
N ASP A 58 -6.39 0.13 -1.31
CA ASP A 58 -7.38 0.99 -1.98
C ASP A 58 -6.71 2.13 -2.75
N HIS A 59 -5.69 2.78 -2.16
CA HIS A 59 -4.92 3.84 -2.81
C HIS A 59 -4.18 3.32 -4.05
N LEU A 60 -3.51 2.16 -4.00
CA LEU A 60 -2.81 1.62 -5.16
C LEU A 60 -3.76 1.12 -6.26
N ALA A 61 -4.98 0.70 -5.91
CA ALA A 61 -6.00 0.32 -6.87
C ALA A 61 -6.60 1.53 -7.61
N SER A 62 -6.58 2.72 -6.99
CA SER A 62 -7.17 3.94 -7.56
C SER A 62 -6.34 5.18 -7.20
N ARG A 63 -5.07 5.19 -7.63
CA ARG A 63 -4.16 6.31 -7.40
C ARG A 63 -4.41 7.42 -8.41
N SER A 64 -5.06 8.50 -7.98
CA SER A 64 -5.37 9.66 -8.82
C SER A 64 -4.60 10.91 -8.38
N GLU A 65 -4.43 11.89 -9.27
CA GLU A 65 -3.93 13.23 -8.89
C GLU A 65 -5.08 14.15 -8.40
N GLU A 66 -6.32 13.75 -8.65
CA GLU A 66 -7.55 14.49 -8.32
C GLU A 66 -8.38 13.68 -7.30
N ASP A 67 -7.89 13.56 -6.08
CA ASP A 67 -8.59 12.89 -4.98
C ASP A 67 -9.59 13.84 -4.29
N ILE A 68 -10.56 14.34 -5.06
CA ILE A 68 -11.75 14.98 -4.51
C ILE A 68 -12.84 13.90 -4.47
N ASP A 69 -13.01 13.26 -3.31
CA ASP A 69 -14.07 12.26 -3.01
C ASP A 69 -15.51 12.82 -3.19
N GLN A 70 -15.66 14.03 -3.77
CA GLN A 70 -16.87 14.83 -3.81
C GLN A 70 -16.96 15.63 -5.12
N LEU A 71 -17.51 15.03 -6.16
CA LEU A 71 -18.32 15.75 -7.13
C LEU A 71 -19.60 14.94 -7.38
N ALA A 72 -20.64 15.29 -6.63
CA ALA A 72 -22.06 15.09 -6.92
C ALA A 72 -22.60 13.63 -7.05
N GLY A 73 -23.41 13.22 -6.07
CA GLY A 73 -24.51 12.29 -6.34
C GLY A 73 -24.79 11.23 -5.28
N GLU A 74 -25.16 11.62 -4.06
CA GLU A 74 -26.15 10.79 -3.35
C GLU A 74 -27.48 10.89 -4.12
N PRO A 75 -28.06 9.79 -4.63
CA PRO A 75 -29.46 9.84 -4.99
C PRO A 75 -30.24 9.97 -3.68
N ALA A 76 -30.91 11.10 -3.50
CA ALA A 76 -31.95 11.25 -2.49
C ALA A 76 -32.93 10.09 -2.63
N VAL A 77 -32.99 9.25 -1.61
CA VAL A 77 -33.98 8.19 -1.50
C VAL A 77 -35.36 8.87 -1.40
N LEU A 78 -36.09 8.86 -2.51
CA LEU A 78 -37.53 9.13 -2.57
C LEU A 78 -38.30 7.80 -2.42
#